data_AF-A0A7R7ABK8-F1
#
_entry.id   AF-A0A7R7ABK8-F1
#
_cell.length_a   1.000
_cell.length_b   1.000
_cell.length_c   1.000
_cell.angle_alpha   90.00
_cell.angle_beta   90.00
_cell.angle_gamma   90.00
#
_symmetry.space_group_name_H-M   'P 1'
#
loop_
_entity.id
_entity.type
_entity.pdbx_description
1 polymer ?
#
loop_
_entity_poly.entity_id
_entity_poly.type
_entity_poly.pdbx_seq_one_letter_code
_entity_poly.pdbx_strand_id
1 'polypeptide(L)' 'MRLILKKSNKYFIANFINNNKNVYFFKIKKNNFILFFEKIKKIFFFFKKTIFLSKKTYNGYFKKIINYINLLKWKIDL' A
#
# COMPACT_ATOMS: atom_id res chain seq x y z
N MET A 1 2.09 0.33 -11.37
CA MET A 1 3.01 0.09 -10.22
C MET A 1 2.40 -0.96 -9.30
N ARG A 2 3.19 -1.81 -8.64
CA ARG A 2 2.69 -2.87 -7.75
C ARG A 2 3.01 -2.53 -6.30
N LEU A 3 2.00 -2.54 -5.42
CA LEU A 3 2.20 -2.39 -3.97
C LEU A 3 2.24 -3.78 -3.32
N ILE A 4 3.32 -4.06 -2.58
CA ILE A 4 3.46 -5.25 -1.75
C ILE A 4 3.50 -4.82 -0.29
N LEU A 5 2.53 -5.32 0.48
CA LEU A 5 2.45 -5.10 1.93
C LEU A 5 2.93 -6.36 2.65
N LYS A 6 3.87 -6.19 3.59
CA LYS A 6 4.39 -7.27 4.44
C LYS A 6 4.35 -6.87 5.91
N LYS A 7 4.19 -7.85 6.79
CA LYS A 7 4.23 -7.68 8.24
C LYS A 7 5.31 -8.61 8.79
N SER A 8 6.34 -8.06 9.45
CA SER A 8 7.34 -8.85 10.18
C SER A 8 6.90 -9.03 11.63
N ASN A 9 7.76 -9.39 12.60
CA ASN A 9 7.38 -9.37 14.03
C ASN A 9 7.31 -7.95 14.62
N LYS A 10 8.15 -7.02 14.16
CA LYS A 10 8.26 -5.67 14.73
C LYS A 10 7.71 -4.56 13.83
N TYR A 11 7.57 -4.81 12.53
CA TYR A 11 7.29 -3.77 11.55
C TYR A 11 6.17 -4.13 10.57
N PHE A 12 5.45 -3.11 10.11
CA PHE A 12 4.77 -3.09 8.82
C PHE A 12 5.75 -2.59 7.75
N ILE A 13 5.68 -3.17 6.56
CA ILE A 13 6.58 -2.90 5.44
C ILE A 13 5.74 -2.72 4.18
N ALA A 14 6.03 -1.67 3.42
CA ALA A 14 5.41 -1.39 2.12
C ALA A 14 6.50 -1.22 1.07
N ASN A 15 6.38 -1.97 -0.03
CA ASN A 15 7.26 -1.89 -1.20
C ASN A 15 6.44 -1.52 -2.43
N PHE A 16 6.85 -0.48 -3.14
CA PHE A 16 6.28 -0.04 -4.40
C PHE A 16 7.22 -0.42 -5.54
N ILE A 17 6.78 -1.35 -6.38
CA ILE A 17 7.58 -1.96 -7.43
C ILE A 17 7.07 -1.51 -8.79
N ASN A 18 7.96 -1.08 -9.67
CA ASN A 18 7.64 -0.75 -11.06
C ASN A 18 8.62 -1.48 -11.99
N ASN A 19 8.11 -2.21 -12.99
CA ASN A 19 8.93 -3.03 -13.91
C ASN A 19 10.00 -3.88 -13.17
N ASN A 20 9.56 -4.60 -12.13
CA ASN A 20 10.40 -5.40 -11.23
C ASN A 20 11.48 -4.66 -10.42
N LYS A 21 11.64 -3.34 -10.59
CA LYS A 21 12.52 -2.50 -9.76
C LYS A 21 11.76 -1.95 -8.56
N ASN A 22 12.38 -1.96 -7.39
CA ASN A 22 11.81 -1.35 -6.19
C ASN A 22 11.99 0.18 -6.28
N VAL A 23 10.89 0.91 -6.50
CA VAL A 23 10.92 2.37 -6.68
C VAL A 23 10.87 3.09 -5.34
N TYR A 24 10.11 2.54 -4.39
CA TYR A 24 10.01 3.13 -3.06
C TYR A 24 9.74 2.05 -2.02
N PHE A 25 10.40 2.16 -0.87
CA PHE A 25 10.17 1.26 0.25
C PHE A 25 10.18 2.01 1.57
N PHE A 26 9.37 1.56 2.52
CA PHE A 26 9.48 2.00 3.89
C PHE A 26 8.97 0.96 4.87
N LYS A 27 9.41 1.09 6.13
CA LYS A 27 8.95 0.28 7.26
C LYS A 27 8.55 1.16 8.43
N ILE A 28 7.48 0.78 9.15
CA ILE A 28 7.00 1.47 10.35
C ILE A 28 6.75 0.44 11.45
N LYS A 29 7.05 0.77 12.71
CA LYS A 29 6.77 -0.12 13.85
C LYS A 29 5.28 -0.48 13.88
N LYS A 30 4.95 -1.74 14.21
CA LYS A 30 3.57 -2.24 14.16
C LYS A 30 2.58 -1.51 15.05
N ASN A 31 3.04 -0.93 16.15
CA ASN A 31 2.20 -0.14 17.05
C ASN A 31 1.60 1.10 16.35
N ASN A 32 2.24 1.60 15.28
CA ASN A 32 1.85 2.82 14.59
C ASN A 32 1.22 2.52 13.22
N PHE A 33 0.12 1.77 13.20
CA PHE A 33 -0.59 1.47 11.95
C PHE A 33 -1.13 2.73 11.25
N ILE A 34 -1.62 3.71 12.00
CA ILE A 34 -2.17 4.96 11.42
C ILE A 34 -1.09 5.67 10.60
N LEU A 35 0.11 5.81 11.16
CA LEU A 35 1.25 6.40 10.45
C LEU A 35 1.63 5.61 9.19
N PHE A 36 1.60 4.27 9.28
CA PHE A 36 1.85 3.41 8.12
C PHE A 36 0.81 3.64 7.02
N PHE A 37 -0.46 3.72 7.39
CA PHE A 37 -1.53 3.93 6.45
C PHE A 37 -1.46 5.32 5.78
N GLU A 38 -1.30 6.39 6.55
CA GLU A 38 -1.16 7.76 6.02
C GLU A 38 0.00 7.87 5.03
N LYS A 39 1.13 7.22 5.33
CA LYS A 39 2.28 7.21 4.41
C LYS A 39 1.96 6.49 3.10
N ILE A 40 1.20 5.38 3.13
CA ILE A 40 0.71 4.73 1.90
C ILE A 40 -0.18 5.66 1.10
N LYS A 41 -1.12 6.39 1.75
CA LYS A 41 -2.03 7.32 1.06
C LYS A 41 -1.25 8.41 0.32
N LYS A 42 -0.28 9.04 1.00
CA LYS A 42 0.55 10.10 0.39
C LYS A 42 1.33 9.60 -0.82
N ILE A 43 1.91 8.40 -0.72
CA ILE A 43 2.67 7.80 -1.82
C ILE A 43 1.74 7.42 -2.99
N PHE A 44 0.58 6.84 -2.68
CA PHE A 44 -0.43 6.54 -3.69
C PHE A 44 -0.84 7.79 -4.46
N PHE A 45 -1.12 8.88 -3.75
CA PHE A 45 -1.46 10.17 -4.34
C PHE A 45 -0.32 10.76 -5.17
N PHE A 46 0.91 10.72 -4.65
CA PHE A 46 2.10 11.23 -5.34
C PHE A 46 2.31 10.57 -6.71
N PHE A 47 2.18 9.25 -6.77
CA PHE A 47 2.43 8.55 -8.02
C PHE A 47 1.33 8.73 -9.07
N LYS A 48 0.13 9.25 -8.71
CA LYS A 48 -1.05 9.44 -9.61
C LYS A 48 -1.28 8.29 -10.60
N LYS A 49 -0.85 7.07 -10.26
CA LYS A 49 -0.79 5.93 -11.18
C LYS A 49 -1.62 4.80 -10.60
N THR A 50 -2.23 4.03 -11.50
CA THR A 50 -2.91 2.78 -11.18
C THR A 50 -1.94 1.84 -10.45
N ILE A 51 -2.17 1.67 -9.14
CA ILE A 51 -1.47 0.66 -8.36
C ILE A 51 -2.23 -0.64 -8.50
N PHE A 52 -1.56 -1.64 -9.05
CA PHE A 52 -2.07 -3.00 -9.08
C PHE A 52 -1.72 -3.68 -7.77
N LEU A 53 -2.75 -4.06 -7.03
CA LEU A 53 -2.62 -4.89 -5.83
C LEU A 53 -2.47 -6.35 -6.28
N SER A 54 -1.58 -7.12 -5.65
CA SER A 54 -1.56 -8.56 -5.94
C SER A 54 -2.87 -9.20 -5.48
N LYS A 55 -3.41 -10.19 -6.22
CA LYS A 55 -4.63 -10.98 -5.89
C LYS A 55 -4.53 -11.85 -4.61
N LYS A 56 -3.74 -11.47 -3.61
CA LYS A 56 -3.69 -12.18 -2.34
C LYS A 56 -4.89 -11.77 -1.48
N THR A 57 -5.43 -12.71 -0.72
CA THR A 57 -6.41 -12.42 0.33
C THR A 57 -5.70 -11.69 1.47
N TYR A 58 -5.92 -10.38 1.57
CA TYR A 58 -5.38 -9.58 2.67
C TYR A 58 -6.37 -9.58 3.83
N ASN A 59 -5.89 -9.87 5.04
CA ASN A 59 -6.70 -9.88 6.25
C ASN A 59 -6.34 -8.71 7.20
N GLY A 60 -7.29 -8.30 8.03
CA GLY A 60 -7.12 -7.28 9.06
C GLY A 60 -6.65 -5.92 8.53
N TYR A 61 -5.56 -5.40 9.10
CA TYR A 61 -4.98 -4.08 8.79
C TYR A 61 -4.75 -3.83 7.30
N PHE A 62 -4.28 -4.83 6.55
CA PHE A 62 -4.01 -4.67 5.13
C PHE A 62 -5.27 -4.66 4.27
N LYS A 63 -6.37 -5.28 4.73
CA LYS A 63 -7.68 -5.19 4.07
C LYS A 63 -8.19 -3.74 4.05
N LYS A 64 -7.98 -2.98 5.14
CA LYS A 64 -8.34 -1.55 5.22
C LYS A 64 -7.61 -0.71 4.17
N ILE A 65 -6.31 -0.93 4.01
CA ILE A 65 -5.49 -0.22 3.01
C ILE A 65 -6.00 -0.52 1.58
N ILE A 66 -6.35 -1.77 1.31
CA ILE A 66 -6.80 -2.20 -0.01
C ILE A 66 -8.18 -1.68 -0.34
N ASN A 67 -9.11 -1.73 0.61
CA ASN A 67 -10.44 -1.16 0.42
C ASN A 67 -10.35 0.34 0.08
N TYR A 68 -9.47 1.09 0.75
CA TYR A 68 -9.22 2.49 0.45
C TYR A 68 -8.66 2.69 -0.97
N ILE A 69 -7.65 1.90 -1.37
CA ILE A 69 -7.06 1.97 -2.72
C ILE A 69 -8.10 1.62 -3.80
N ASN A 70 -8.93 0.60 -3.57
CA ASN A 70 -9.98 0.19 -4.50
C ASN A 70 -11.06 1.28 -4.65
N LEU A 71 -11.51 1.88 -3.54
CA LEU A 71 -12.46 3.00 -3.56
C LEU A 71 -11.92 4.20 -4.35
N LEU A 72 -10.64 4.53 -4.18
CA LEU A 72 -10.01 5.61 -4.93
C LEU A 72 -9.87 5.29 -6.41
N LYS A 73 -9.53 4.06 -6.76
CA LYS A 73 -9.42 3.63 -8.15
C LYS A 73 -10.77 3.82 -8.88
N TRP A 74 -11.86 3.40 -8.25
CA TRP A 74 -13.21 3.57 -8.79
C TRP A 74 -13.63 5.04 -8.98
N LYS A 75 -13.09 5.97 -8.20
CA LYS A 75 -13.34 7.42 -8.37
C LYS A 75 -12.54 8.06 -9.50
N ILE A 76 -11.48 7.42 -9.99
CA ILE A 76 -10.63 7.94 -11.07
C ILE A 76 -11.08 7.39 -12.43
N ASP A 77 -11.69 6.20 -12.45
CA ASP A 77 -12.23 5.55 -13.65
C ASP A 77 -13.66 6.05 -14.03
N LEU A 78 -14.25 6.98 -13.25
CA LEU A 78 -15.54 7.67 -13.49
C LEU A 78 -15.30 9.09 -14.00
#